data_AF-A0A356BUV9-F1
#
_entry.id   AF-A0A356BUV9-F1
#
_cell.length_a   1.000
_cell.length_b   1.000
_cell.length_c   1.000
_cell.angle_alpha   90.00
_cell.angle_beta   90.00
_cell.angle_gamma   90.00
#
_symmetry.space_group_name_H-M   'P 1'
#
loop_
_entity.id
_entity.type
_entity.pdbx_description
1 polymer ?
#
loop_
_entity_poly.entity_id
_entity_poly.type
_entity_poly.pdbx_seq_one_letter_code
_entity_poly.pdbx_strand_id
1 'polypeptide(L)' 'MNGGDGMECLICRSVTENGCLAFCGAVICGECEARLMEQTVDEPGYDIQVQAFRLLWQRQFLAARDRHLADGDHV' A
#
# COMPACT_ATOMS: atom_id res chain seq x y z
N MET A 1 -23.29 -13.12 5.78
CA MET A 1 -21.86 -12.80 5.62
C MET A 1 -21.81 -11.47 4.91
N ASN A 2 -21.81 -10.36 5.66
CA ASN A 2 -21.78 -9.02 5.07
C ASN A 2 -20.33 -8.72 4.70
N GLY A 3 -20.03 -8.82 3.40
CA GLY A 3 -18.81 -8.26 2.83
C GLY A 3 -18.94 -6.74 2.89
N GLY A 4 -18.40 -6.14 3.95
CA GLY A 4 -17.96 -4.75 3.87
C GLY A 4 -16.63 -4.77 3.14
N ASP A 5 -16.58 -4.22 1.94
CA ASP A 5 -15.34 -3.86 1.23
C ASP A 5 -14.63 -2.74 2.02
N GLY A 6 -14.23 -3.02 3.26
CA GLY A 6 -13.40 -2.11 4.02
C GLY A 6 -11.99 -2.16 3.42
N MET A 7 -11.41 -0.99 3.19
CA MET A 7 -10.10 -0.88 2.56
C MET A 7 -9.04 -1.38 3.54
N GLU A 8 -8.17 -2.29 3.10
CA GLU A 8 -7.11 -2.85 3.95
C GLU A 8 -5.91 -1.89 3.98
N CYS A 9 -5.44 -1.55 5.19
CA CYS A 9 -4.25 -0.73 5.37
C CYS A 9 -2.99 -1.46 4.88
N LEU A 10 -2.17 -0.80 4.07
CA LEU A 10 -0.93 -1.32 3.51
C LEU A 10 0.08 -1.79 4.58
N ILE A 11 0.12 -1.10 5.73
CA ILE A 11 1.12 -1.34 6.78
C ILE A 11 0.59 -2.34 7.81
N CYS A 12 -0.53 -2.03 8.46
CA CYS A 12 -1.04 -2.85 9.57
C CYS A 12 -2.06 -3.92 9.13
N ARG A 13 -2.44 -3.97 7.84
CA ARG A 13 -3.44 -4.92 7.30
C ARG A 13 -4.81 -4.89 7.99
N SER A 14 -5.07 -3.82 8.74
CA SER A 14 -6.36 -3.61 9.39
C SER A 14 -7.34 -3.02 8.39
N VAL A 15 -8.59 -3.48 8.47
CA VAL A 15 -9.69 -2.94 7.69
C VAL A 15 -10.01 -1.54 8.19
N THR A 16 -10.08 -0.55 7.30
CA THR A 16 -10.34 0.84 7.65
C THR A 16 -11.47 1.43 6.81
N GLU A 17 -12.33 2.21 7.46
CA GLU A 17 -13.62 2.64 6.91
C GLU A 17 -13.65 4.12 6.50
N ASN A 18 -12.76 4.99 7.03
CA ASN A 18 -12.74 6.43 6.70
C ASN A 18 -11.40 7.13 7.04
N GLY A 19 -11.05 8.19 6.29
CA GLY A 19 -9.95 9.12 6.63
C GLY A 19 -8.54 8.59 6.37
N CYS A 20 -8.35 7.89 5.25
CA CYS A 20 -7.13 7.17 4.96
C CYS A 20 -6.35 7.82 3.81
N LEU A 21 -5.03 7.80 3.90
CA LEU A 21 -4.17 8.25 2.80
C LEU A 21 -4.18 7.19 1.68
N ALA A 22 -4.67 7.57 0.51
CA ALA A 22 -4.62 6.73 -0.69
C ALA A 22 -3.32 7.02 -1.46
N PHE A 23 -2.47 6.01 -1.61
CA PHE A 23 -1.18 6.13 -2.29
C PHE A 23 -0.96 4.95 -3.24
N CYS A 24 -0.73 5.25 -4.53
CA CYS A 24 -0.51 4.24 -5.59
C CYS A 24 -1.56 3.10 -5.62
N GLY A 25 -2.83 3.42 -5.32
CA GLY A 25 -3.92 2.43 -5.29
C GLY A 25 -3.97 1.57 -4.02
N ALA A 26 -3.09 1.81 -3.05
CA ALA A 26 -3.17 1.25 -1.71
C ALA A 26 -3.65 2.30 -0.70
N VAL A 27 -4.13 1.83 0.44
CA VAL A 27 -4.71 2.67 1.49
C VAL A 27 -3.88 2.56 2.75
N ILE A 28 -3.68 3.67 3.46
CA ILE A 28 -2.97 3.74 4.73
C ILE A 28 -3.92 4.36 5.76
N CYS A 29 -4.19 3.66 6.86
CA CYS A 29 -5.03 4.19 7.93
C CYS A 29 -4.35 5.38 8.63
N GLY A 30 -5.14 6.29 9.22
CA GLY A 30 -4.62 7.51 9.85
C GLY A 30 -3.57 7.26 10.95
N GLU A 31 -3.66 6.14 11.68
CA GLU A 31 -2.65 5.78 12.68
C GLU A 31 -1.29 5.44 12.04
N CYS A 32 -1.31 4.70 10.93
CA CYS A 32 -0.10 4.38 10.18
C CYS A 32 0.46 5.60 9.44
N GLU A 33 -0.41 6.52 9.00
CA GLU A 33 -0.03 7.80 8.41
C GLU A 33 0.68 8.71 9.43
N ALA A 34 0.12 8.86 10.63
CA ALA A 34 0.74 9.63 11.70
C ALA A 34 2.13 9.07 12.06
N ARG A 35 2.23 7.74 12.19
CA ARG A 35 3.51 7.06 12.41
C ARG A 35 4.51 7.27 11.26
N LEU A 36 4.05 7.33 10.02
CA LEU A 36 4.91 7.63 8.87
C LEU A 36 5.50 9.04 8.93
N MET A 37 4.73 10.01 9.43
CA MET A 37 5.18 11.40 9.57
C MET A 37 6.09 11.60 10.78
N GLU A 38 5.89 10.83 11.85
CA GLU A 38 6.60 11.00 13.12
C GLU A 38 7.83 10.10 13.29
N GLN A 39 7.84 8.90 12.68
CA GLN A 39 8.94 7.94 12.87
C GLN A 39 10.19 8.34 12.09
N THR A 40 11.34 8.28 12.77
CA THR A 40 12.66 8.41 12.15
C THR A 40 13.23 7.04 11.80
N VAL A 41 14.25 7.01 10.93
CA VAL A 41 14.87 5.77 10.41
C VAL A 41 15.45 4.86 11.51
N ASP A 42 15.80 5.42 12.67
CA ASP A 42 16.42 4.70 13.78
C ASP A 42 15.37 4.09 14.74
N GLU A 43 14.09 4.44 14.58
CA GLU A 43 13.02 3.98 15.46
C GLU A 43 12.58 2.55 15.12
N PRO A 44 12.35 1.70 16.13
CA PRO A 44 11.87 0.34 15.92
C PRO A 44 10.51 0.34 15.20
N GLY A 45 10.38 -0.54 14.20
CA GLY A 45 9.18 -0.64 13.37
C GLY A 45 9.22 0.21 12.09
N TYR A 46 10.26 1.02 11.87
CA TYR A 46 10.49 1.68 10.58
C TYR A 46 10.72 0.66 9.45
N ASP A 47 11.38 -0.46 9.77
CA ASP A 47 11.61 -1.59 8.86
C ASP A 47 10.30 -2.19 8.32
N ILE A 48 9.27 -2.27 9.16
CA ILE A 48 7.93 -2.76 8.77
C ILE A 48 7.32 -1.83 7.71
N GLN A 49 7.45 -0.51 7.87
CA GLN A 49 6.97 0.45 6.89
C GLN A 49 7.73 0.29 5.56
N VAL A 50 9.07 0.23 5.61
CA VAL A 50 9.91 0.04 4.41
C VAL A 50 9.54 -1.24 3.68
N GLN A 51 9.30 -2.34 4.42
CA GLN A 51 8.89 -3.60 3.82
C GLN A 51 7.53 -3.49 3.12
N ALA A 52 6.57 -2.81 3.74
CA ALA A 52 5.25 -2.57 3.16
C ALA A 52 5.34 -1.75 1.85
N PHE A 53 6.14 -0.68 1.83
CA PHE A 53 6.36 0.12 0.62
C PHE A 53 7.13 -0.64 -0.47
N ARG A 54 8.12 -1.46 -0.10
CA ARG A 54 8.81 -2.33 -1.08
C ARG A 54 7.85 -3.30 -1.75
N LEU A 55 6.95 -3.91 -0.97
CA LEU A 55 5.95 -4.83 -1.52
C LEU A 55 4.97 -4.10 -2.44
N LEU A 56 4.53 -2.90 -2.05
CA LEU A 56 3.71 -2.04 -2.91
C LEU A 56 4.41 -1.75 -4.24
N TRP A 57 5.68 -1.33 -4.18
CA TRP A 57 6.46 -1.02 -5.37
C TRP A 57 6.62 -2.24 -6.29
N GLN A 58 6.91 -3.42 -5.72
CA GLN A 58 6.99 -4.66 -6.50
C GLN A 58 5.69 -4.99 -7.21
N ARG A 59 4.54 -4.84 -6.52
CA ARG A 59 3.22 -5.04 -7.13
C ARG A 59 2.94 -4.05 -8.26
N GLN A 60 3.26 -2.78 -8.04
CA GLN A 60 3.08 -1.73 -9.07
C GLN A 60 3.99 -1.95 -10.28
N PHE A 61 5.24 -2.36 -10.05
CA PHE A 61 6.17 -2.68 -11.12
C PHE A 61 5.69 -3.87 -11.95
N LEU A 62 5.23 -4.94 -11.30
CA LEU A 62 4.63 -6.09 -11.98
C LEU A 62 3.39 -5.69 -12.78
N ALA A 63 2.47 -4.94 -12.17
CA ALA A 63 1.27 -4.46 -12.87
C ALA A 63 1.60 -3.55 -14.07
N ALA A 64 2.65 -2.72 -13.96
CA ALA A 64 3.11 -1.89 -15.07
C ALA A 64 3.74 -2.74 -16.20
N ARG A 65 4.55 -3.75 -15.85
CA ARG A 65 5.13 -4.67 -16.82
C ARG A 65 4.06 -5.50 -17.53
N ASP A 66 3.08 -6.00 -16.80
CA ASP A 66 2.00 -6.82 -17.37
C ASP A 66 1.12 -5.99 -18.32
N ARG A 67 0.89 -4.69 -18.03
CA ARG A 67 0.28 -3.77 -18.99
C ARG A 67 1.10 -3.59 -20.26
N HIS A 68 2.43 -3.48 -20.13
CA HIS A 68 3.32 -3.33 -21.29
C HIS A 68 3.40 -4.62 -22.15
N LEU A 69 3.13 -5.79 -21.56
CA LEU A 69 3.00 -7.05 -22.30
C LEU A 69 1.66 -7.15 -23.02
N ALA A 70 0.57 -6.68 -22.40
CA ALA A 70 -0.75 -6.67 -23.02
C ALA A 70 -0.88 -5.67 -24.18
N ASP A 71 -0.18 -4.54 -24.12
CA ASP A 71 -0.19 -3.52 -25.19
C ASP A 71 0.68 -3.92 -26.40
N GLY A 72 1.60 -4.88 -26.22
CA GLY A 72 2.47 -5.40 -27.28
C GLY A 72 1.86 -6.49 -28.17
N ASP A 73 0.64 -6.96 -27.86
CA ASP A 73 -0.05 -8.04 -28.59
C ASP A 73 -1.05 -7.50 -29.65
N HIS A 74 -1.01 -6.20 -29.93
CA HIS A 74 -1.69 -5.59 -31.08
C HIS A 74 -0.71 -5.38 -32.24
N VAL A 75 -0.39 -6.46 -32.97
CA VAL A 75 0.14 -6.42 -34.35
C VAL A 75 -0.62 -7.41 -35.21
#